data_AF-A0A9D2GKF1-F1
#
_entry.id   AF-A0A9D2GKF1-F1
#
_cell.length_a   1.000
_cell.length_b   1.000
_cell.length_c   1.000
_cell.angle_alpha   90.00
_cell.angle_beta   90.00
_cell.angle_gamma   90.00
#
_symmetry.space_group_name_H-M   'P 1'
#
loop_
_entity.id
_entity.type
_entity.pdbx_description
1 polymer ?
#
loop_
_entity_poly.entity_id
_entity_poly.type
_entity_poly.pdbx_seq_one_letter_code
_entity_poly.pdbx_strand_id
1 'polypeptide(L)'
;MDRETLEEYPYIVADINDLEAEIRRLQSESFAFDTVRGSTPDYPYTSHPISIYGAQDSQELKALQYRLANQIAKKREVEKFVDSLPNEKIRRVVRYKALSGEPWTWEEIARMVGGNLSGEGARMIYRKVAKK
;
A
#
# COMPACT_ATOMS: atom_id res chain seq x y z
N MET A 1 17.62 1.49 10.51
CA MET A 1 16.81 1.33 9.29
C MET A 1 17.74 1.41 8.11
N ASP A 2 17.77 0.35 7.31
CA ASP A 2 18.74 0.26 6.23
C ASP A 2 18.37 1.19 5.07
N ARG A 3 19.40 1.68 4.39
CA ARG A 3 19.25 2.53 3.21
C ARG A 3 18.40 1.86 2.13
N GLU A 4 18.61 0.57 1.93
CA GLU A 4 17.91 -0.23 0.93
C GLU A 4 16.41 -0.21 1.19
N THR A 5 15.99 -0.44 2.44
CA THR A 5 14.56 -0.41 2.82
C THR A 5 13.90 0.96 2.62
N LEU A 6 14.64 2.06 2.80
CA LEU A 6 14.15 3.41 2.51
C LEU A 6 14.03 3.69 1.01
N GLU A 7 14.99 3.22 0.22
CA GLU A 7 14.98 3.36 -1.24
C GLU A 7 13.93 2.46 -1.91
N GLU A 8 13.59 1.33 -1.27
CA GLU A 8 12.52 0.42 -1.69
C GLU A 8 11.11 0.97 -1.45
N TYR A 9 10.95 2.01 -0.62
CA TYR A 9 9.62 2.50 -0.22
C TYR A 9 8.68 2.81 -1.40
N PRO A 10 9.08 3.53 -2.47
CA PRO A 10 8.21 3.79 -3.61
C PRO A 10 7.74 2.50 -4.30
N TYR A 11 8.61 1.48 -4.36
CA TYR A 11 8.29 0.18 -4.94
C TYR A 11 7.33 -0.61 -4.04
N ILE A 12 7.48 -0.52 -2.71
CA ILE A 12 6.52 -1.10 -1.76
C ILE A 12 5.13 -0.47 -1.96
N VAL A 13 5.06 0.84 -2.15
CA VAL A 13 3.78 1.53 -2.42
C VAL A 13 3.18 1.09 -3.76
N ALA A 14 4.01 0.94 -4.80
CA ALA A 14 3.56 0.43 -6.09
C ALA A 14 3.03 -1.02 -5.97
N ASP A 15 3.77 -1.92 -5.31
CA ASP A 15 3.36 -3.31 -5.08
C ASP A 15 2.05 -3.40 -4.27
N ILE A 16 1.86 -2.52 -3.28
CA ILE A 16 0.57 -2.41 -2.56
C ILE A 16 -0.57 -2.07 -3.53
N ASN A 17 -0.38 -1.07 -4.40
CA ASN A 17 -1.42 -0.66 -5.34
C ASN A 17 -1.74 -1.78 -6.35
N ASP A 18 -0.73 -2.49 -6.83
CA ASP A 18 -0.88 -3.61 -7.76
C ASP A 18 -1.60 -4.78 -7.09
N LEU A 19 -1.21 -5.15 -5.86
CA LEU A 19 -1.87 -6.20 -5.07
C LEU A 19 -3.33 -5.83 -4.77
N GLU A 20 -3.61 -4.58 -4.43
CA GLU A 20 -4.98 -4.13 -4.21
C GLU A 20 -5.82 -4.19 -5.48
N ALA A 21 -5.24 -3.84 -6.65
CA ALA A 21 -5.92 -3.94 -7.93
C ALA A 21 -6.23 -5.40 -8.29
N GLU A 22 -5.26 -6.30 -8.07
CA GLU A 22 -5.43 -7.73 -8.32
C GLU A 22 -6.48 -8.36 -7.41
N ILE A 23 -6.46 -8.04 -6.12
CA ILE A 23 -7.48 -8.50 -5.16
C ILE A 23 -8.86 -8.00 -5.59
N ARG A 24 -9.01 -6.74 -5.98
CA ARG A 24 -10.29 -6.19 -6.47
C ARG A 24 -10.77 -6.93 -7.73
N ARG A 25 -9.86 -7.24 -8.67
CA ARG A 25 -10.20 -8.00 -9.88
C ARG A 25 -10.72 -9.40 -9.52
N LEU A 26 -9.95 -10.16 -8.73
CA LEU A 26 -10.34 -11.51 -8.33
C LEU A 26 -11.62 -11.52 -7.49
N GLN A 27 -11.82 -10.55 -6.60
CA GLN A 27 -13.07 -10.42 -5.85
C GLN A 27 -14.27 -10.25 -6.78
N SER A 28 -14.14 -9.44 -7.84
CA SER A 28 -15.22 -9.25 -8.82
C SER A 28 -15.53 -10.50 -9.64
N GLU A 29 -14.51 -11.32 -9.95
CA GLU A 29 -14.62 -12.57 -10.71
C GLU A 29 -15.12 -13.74 -9.84
N SER A 30 -14.86 -13.71 -8.53
CA SER A 30 -15.12 -14.79 -7.57
C SER A 30 -16.56 -14.84 -7.05
N PHE A 31 -17.47 -14.02 -7.61
CA PHE A 31 -18.90 -14.12 -7.33
C PHE A 31 -19.53 -15.17 -8.25
N ALA A 32 -19.93 -16.30 -7.66
CA ALA A 32 -20.76 -17.28 -8.34
C ALA A 32 -22.23 -16.88 -8.20
N PHE A 33 -22.91 -16.80 -9.35
CA PHE A 33 -24.35 -16.56 -9.43
C PHE A 33 -25.03 -17.85 -9.83
N ASP A 34 -26.05 -18.25 -9.09
CA ASP A 34 -26.93 -19.34 -9.51
C ASP A 34 -28.39 -18.95 -9.26
N THR A 35 -29.30 -19.50 -10.06
CA THR A 35 -30.74 -19.29 -9.90
C THR A 35 -31.41 -20.63 -9.68
N VAL A 36 -31.85 -20.84 -8.45
CA VAL A 36 -32.59 -22.03 -8.05
C VAL A 36 -34.09 -21.76 -8.06
N ARG A 37 -34.92 -22.80 -8.15
CA ARG A 37 -36.37 -22.67 -7.96
C ARG A 37 -36.71 -22.95 -6.50
N GLY A 38 -37.30 -21.97 -5.84
CA GLY A 38 -37.91 -22.13 -4.53
C GLY A 38 -39.43 -22.10 -4.61
N SER A 39 -40.07 -22.40 -3.49
CA SER A 39 -41.49 -22.17 -3.28
C SER A 39 -41.69 -21.15 -2.17
N THR A 40 -42.80 -20.42 -2.22
CA THR A 40 -43.21 -19.59 -1.08
C THR A 40 -43.40 -20.45 0.17
N PRO A 41 -43.15 -19.93 1.38
CA PRO A 41 -43.26 -20.72 2.62
C PRO A 41 -44.70 -21.07 3.00
N ASP A 42 -45.66 -20.28 2.53
CA ASP A 42 -47.07 -20.41 2.87
C ASP A 42 -47.86 -21.04 1.72
N TYR A 43 -48.91 -21.79 2.07
CA TYR A 43 -49.85 -22.36 1.12
C TYR A 43 -50.43 -21.24 0.22
N PRO A 44 -50.41 -21.38 -1.13
CA PRO A 44 -50.30 -22.63 -1.90
C PRO A 44 -48.89 -22.98 -2.43
N TYR A 45 -47.81 -22.57 -1.76
CA TYR A 45 -46.42 -22.92 -2.09
C TYR A 45 -46.04 -22.64 -3.56
N THR A 46 -46.39 -21.45 -4.05
CA THR A 46 -46.12 -21.04 -5.42
C THR A 46 -44.63 -21.06 -5.73
N SER A 47 -44.25 -21.67 -6.86
CA SER A 47 -42.84 -21.73 -7.28
C SER A 47 -42.40 -20.42 -7.93
N HIS A 48 -41.22 -19.94 -7.55
CA HIS A 48 -40.58 -18.76 -8.13
C HIS A 48 -39.04 -18.95 -8.19
N PRO A 49 -38.35 -18.26 -9.11
CA PRO A 49 -36.90 -18.23 -9.10
C PRO A 49 -36.38 -17.51 -7.86
N ILE A 50 -35.25 -17.97 -7.34
CA ILE A 50 -34.48 -17.35 -6.26
C ILE A 50 -33.03 -17.27 -6.75
N SER A 51 -32.49 -16.04 -6.80
CA SER A 51 -31.08 -15.82 -7.12
C SER A 51 -30.24 -15.97 -5.86
N ILE A 52 -29.24 -16.85 -5.91
CA ILE A 52 -28.26 -17.06 -4.85
C ILE A 52 -26.89 -16.54 -5.30
N TYR A 53 -26.17 -15.97 -4.34
CA TYR A 53 -24.84 -15.39 -4.55
C TYR A 53 -23.87 -16.10 -3.61
N GLY A 54 -22.82 -16.71 -4.16
CA GLY A 54 -21.76 -17.35 -3.40
C GLY A 54 -20.43 -16.63 -3.62
N ALA A 55 -19.77 -16.21 -2.55
CA ALA A 55 -18.36 -15.83 -2.61
C ALA A 55 -17.54 -17.13 -2.65
N GLN A 56 -16.86 -17.40 -3.76
CA GLN A 56 -16.00 -18.57 -3.87
C GLN A 56 -14.78 -18.39 -2.94
N ASP A 57 -14.49 -19.38 -2.10
CA ASP A 57 -13.34 -19.33 -1.19
C ASP A 57 -12.06 -19.59 -1.99
N SER A 58 -11.40 -18.53 -2.44
CA SER A 58 -10.17 -18.62 -3.23
C SER A 58 -8.94 -18.60 -2.32
N GLN A 59 -8.19 -19.71 -2.29
CA GLN A 59 -6.91 -19.81 -1.59
C GLN A 59 -5.88 -18.79 -2.13
N GLU A 60 -5.95 -18.49 -3.42
CA GLU A 60 -5.13 -17.47 -4.08
C GLU A 60 -5.45 -16.06 -3.53
N LEU A 61 -6.74 -15.73 -3.38
CA LEU A 61 -7.18 -14.46 -2.82
C LEU A 61 -6.69 -14.28 -1.37
N LYS A 62 -6.76 -15.34 -0.56
CA LYS A 62 -6.19 -15.35 0.81
C LYS A 62 -4.68 -15.11 0.79
N ALA A 63 -3.95 -15.75 -0.12
CA ALA A 63 -2.50 -15.56 -0.25
C ALA A 63 -2.13 -14.13 -0.65
N LEU A 64 -2.88 -13.52 -1.59
CA LEU A 64 -2.70 -12.14 -1.99
C LEU A 64 -3.01 -11.16 -0.85
N GLN A 65 -4.08 -11.37 -0.10
CA GLN A 65 -4.40 -10.57 1.08
C GLN A 65 -3.30 -10.65 2.15
N TYR A 66 -2.73 -11.84 2.37
CA TYR A 66 -1.60 -12.01 3.29
C TYR A 66 -0.36 -11.24 2.81
N ARG A 67 -0.04 -11.32 1.51
CA ARG A 67 1.06 -10.55 0.92
C ARG A 67 0.84 -9.05 1.06
N LEU A 68 -0.37 -8.56 0.78
CA LEU A 68 -0.75 -7.16 0.94
C LEU A 68 -0.56 -6.69 2.39
N ALA A 69 -1.02 -7.48 3.37
CA ALA A 69 -0.86 -7.16 4.78
C ALA A 69 0.63 -7.02 5.18
N ASN A 70 1.50 -7.89 4.66
CA ASN A 70 2.93 -7.80 4.89
C ASN A 70 3.56 -6.55 4.27
N GLN A 71 3.16 -6.17 3.06
CA GLN A 71 3.66 -4.94 2.43
C GLN A 71 3.19 -3.67 3.17
N ILE A 72 1.93 -3.65 3.61
CA ILE A 72 1.40 -2.56 4.44
C ILE A 72 2.18 -2.46 5.76
N ALA A 73 2.54 -3.58 6.38
CA ALA A 73 3.34 -3.59 7.59
C ALA A 73 4.74 -2.98 7.35
N LYS A 74 5.42 -3.37 6.25
CA LYS A 74 6.72 -2.78 5.85
C LYS A 74 6.61 -1.29 5.57
N LYS A 75 5.59 -0.85 4.82
CA LYS A 75 5.29 0.56 4.57
C LYS A 75 5.17 1.34 5.88
N ARG A 76 4.37 0.83 6.82
CA ARG A 76 4.16 1.45 8.14
C ARG A 76 5.43 1.51 8.98
N GLU A 77 6.30 0.50 8.88
CA GLU A 77 7.59 0.50 9.56
C GLU A 77 8.48 1.66 9.06
N VAL A 78 8.56 1.84 7.74
CA VAL A 78 9.28 2.97 7.13
C VAL A 78 8.70 4.30 7.56
N GLU A 79 7.37 4.47 7.48
CA GLU A 79 6.71 5.72 7.89
C GLU A 79 6.96 6.04 9.37
N LYS A 80 6.82 5.04 10.26
CA LYS A 80 7.12 5.19 11.70
C LYS A 80 8.57 5.56 11.95
N PHE A 81 9.51 4.97 11.22
CA PHE A 81 10.92 5.32 11.32
C PHE A 81 11.14 6.79 10.96
N VAL A 82 10.58 7.26 9.84
CA VAL A 82 10.70 8.66 9.43
C VAL A 82 10.03 9.59 10.45
N ASP A 83 8.92 9.20 11.05
CA ASP A 83 8.24 9.96 12.09
C ASP A 83 8.98 9.96 13.44
N SER A 84 9.82 8.96 13.70
CA SER A 84 10.67 8.92 14.89
C SER A 84 11.91 9.83 14.81
N LEU A 85 12.22 10.39 13.63
CA LEU A 85 13.40 11.24 13.46
C LEU A 85 13.30 12.52 14.31
N PRO A 86 14.40 12.95 14.97
CA PRO A 86 14.33 13.99 16.00
C PRO A 86 14.19 15.42 15.47
N ASN A 87 14.68 15.71 14.26
CA ASN A 87 14.73 17.06 13.71
C ASN A 87 13.84 17.16 12.46
N GLU A 88 12.98 18.19 12.41
CA GLU A 88 12.07 18.46 11.30
C GLU A 88 12.80 18.63 9.96
N LYS A 89 13.99 19.26 9.96
CA LYS A 89 14.81 19.40 8.75
C LYS A 89 15.23 18.04 8.18
N ILE A 90 15.61 17.10 9.05
CA ILE A 90 16.00 15.75 8.67
C ILE A 90 14.78 14.98 8.15
N ARG A 91 13.66 15.07 8.88
CA ARG A 91 12.40 14.43 8.50
C ARG A 91 11.95 14.87 7.10
N ARG A 92 11.98 16.18 6.81
CA ARG A 92 11.63 16.71 5.49
C ARG A 92 12.53 16.20 4.39
N VAL A 93 13.85 16.19 4.59
CA VAL A 93 14.80 15.65 3.59
C VAL A 93 14.49 14.19 3.28
N VAL A 94 14.26 13.36 4.29
CA VAL A 94 13.94 11.93 4.10
C VAL A 94 12.56 11.75 3.45
N ARG A 95 11.55 12.53 3.86
CA ARG A 95 10.21 12.52 3.23
C ARG A 95 10.27 12.85 1.74
N TYR A 96 10.92 13.95 1.37
CA TYR A 96 11.01 14.32 -0.03
C TYR A 96 11.84 13.34 -0.85
N LYS A 97 12.86 12.69 -0.26
CA LYS A 97 13.69 11.76 -1.02
C LYS A 97 13.08 10.36 -1.17
N ALA A 98 12.53 9.81 -0.09
CA ALA A 98 12.11 8.41 -0.04
C ALA A 98 10.58 8.25 -0.12
N LEU A 99 9.82 9.11 0.57
CA LEU A 99 8.37 8.95 0.71
C LEU A 99 7.55 9.63 -0.39
N SER A 100 8.12 10.61 -1.09
CA SER A 100 7.40 11.38 -2.12
C SER A 100 7.06 10.56 -3.36
N GLY A 101 7.85 9.51 -3.66
CA GLY A 101 7.73 8.74 -4.89
C GLY A 101 8.24 9.44 -6.15
N GLU A 102 8.76 10.67 -6.01
CA GLU A 102 9.15 11.52 -7.13
C GLU A 102 10.68 11.57 -7.28
N PRO A 103 11.22 11.65 -8.52
CA PRO A 103 12.66 11.60 -8.80
C PRO A 103 13.36 12.94 -8.54
N TRP A 104 13.09 13.59 -7.40
CA TRP A 104 13.69 14.88 -7.05
C TRP A 104 15.22 14.79 -6.95
N THR A 105 15.88 15.80 -7.52
CA THR A 105 17.31 16.06 -7.35
C THR A 105 17.60 16.55 -5.94
N TRP A 106 18.86 16.45 -5.52
CA TRP A 106 19.26 16.92 -4.19
C TRP A 106 19.14 18.44 -4.07
N GLU A 107 19.39 19.17 -5.15
CA GLU A 107 19.21 20.63 -5.22
C GLU A 107 17.73 21.02 -5.04
N GLU A 108 16.80 20.31 -5.67
CA GLU A 108 15.37 20.56 -5.51
C GLU A 108 14.91 20.24 -4.09
N ILE A 109 15.33 19.11 -3.53
CA ILE A 109 15.03 18.75 -2.13
C ILE A 109 15.53 19.84 -1.18
N ALA A 110 16.75 20.33 -1.40
CA ALA A 110 17.31 21.38 -0.56
C ALA A 110 16.53 22.70 -0.67
N ARG A 111 16.07 23.04 -1.88
CA ARG A 111 15.20 24.21 -2.13
C ARG A 111 13.84 24.08 -1.44
N MET A 112 13.22 22.91 -1.52
CA MET A 112 11.93 22.63 -0.85
C MET A 112 12.04 22.63 0.67
N VAL A 113 13.14 22.12 1.22
CA VAL A 113 13.39 22.12 2.67
C VAL A 113 13.70 23.53 3.18
N GLY A 114 14.45 24.32 2.41
CA GLY A 114 14.83 25.69 2.74
C GLY A 114 15.96 25.81 3.78
N GLY A 115 16.18 27.03 4.27
CA GLY A 115 17.12 27.31 5.36
C GLY A 115 18.60 27.15 5.01
N ASN A 116 19.05 27.80 3.93
CA ASN A 116 20.44 27.77 3.41
C ASN A 116 21.02 26.36 3.24
N LEU A 117 20.16 25.36 3.01
CA LEU A 117 20.58 23.99 2.75
C LEU A 117 21.06 23.86 1.31
N SER A 118 22.26 23.31 1.11
CA SER A 118 22.75 22.91 -0.22
C SER A 118 22.28 21.49 -0.56
N GLY A 119 22.26 21.15 -1.86
CA GLY A 119 21.94 19.78 -2.30
C GLY A 119 22.88 18.74 -1.67
N GLU A 120 24.18 19.05 -1.60
CA GLU A 120 25.16 18.18 -0.93
C GLU A 120 24.84 18.00 0.57
N GLY A 121 24.43 19.07 1.25
CA GLY A 121 24.00 19.01 2.65
C GLY A 121 22.78 18.10 2.84
N ALA A 122 21.78 18.18 1.95
CA ALA A 122 20.63 17.28 1.96
C ALA A 122 21.06 15.82 1.75
N ARG A 123 21.95 15.55 0.79
CA ARG A 123 22.52 14.23 0.54
C ARG A 123 23.25 13.67 1.76
N MET A 124 24.04 14.50 2.45
CA MET A 124 24.79 14.09 3.63
C MET A 124 23.85 13.78 4.81
N ILE A 125 22.81 14.59 5.02
CA ILE A 125 21.77 14.34 6.03
C ILE A 125 21.11 12.99 5.77
N TYR A 126 20.66 12.75 4.54
CA TYR A 126 20.03 11.49 4.16
C TYR A 126 20.96 10.29 4.39
N ARG A 127 22.21 10.38 3.94
CA ARG A 127 23.21 9.31 4.13
C ARG A 127 23.50 8.99 5.59
N LYS A 128 23.45 9.98 6.49
CA LYS A 128 23.65 9.77 7.93
C LYS A 128 22.48 9.01 8.56
N VAL A 129 21.25 9.29 8.11
CA VAL A 129 20.05 8.58 8.57
C VAL A 129 20.04 7.15 8.07
N ALA A 130 20.38 6.95 6.79
CA ALA A 130 20.34 5.65 6.12
C ALA A 130 21.49 4.69 6.49
N LYS A 131 22.40 5.09 7.39
CA LYS A 131 23.54 4.29 7.86
C LYS A 131 23.31 3.64 9.24
N LYS A 132 22.15 3.88 9.84
CA LYS A 132 21.84 3.57 11.24
C LYS A 132 20.60 2.72 11.28
#